data_AF-A0A497LBG9-F1
#
_entry.id   AF-A0A497LBG9-F1
#
_cell.length_a   1.000
_cell.length_b   1.000
_cell.length_c   1.000
_cell.angle_alpha   90.00
_cell.angle_beta   90.00
_cell.angle_gamma   90.00
#
_symmetry.space_group_name_H-M   'P 1'
#
loop_
_entity.id
_entity.type
_entity.pdbx_description
1 polymer ?
#
loop_
_entity_poly.entity_id
_entity_poly.type
_entity_poly.pdbx_seq_one_letter_code
_entity_poly.pdbx_strand_id
1 'polypeptide(L)'
;MSKLVWPSYAVGAGAVLAVSLGAALVAYGLGLLTFKAIHLLAWFFGPLGIYTLAYGLVKAGEKVYYIFWGLIMIFLALLTPAHLLGWPLLPFAGILILLIASLAVIAYLAGRRS
;
A
#
# COMPACT_ATOMS: atom_id res chain seq x y z
N MET A 1 -13.71 -25.59 7.45
CA MET A 1 -13.25 -24.29 6.91
C MET A 1 -11.99 -24.54 6.08
N SER A 2 -12.06 -24.40 4.76
CA SER A 2 -10.88 -24.54 3.90
C SER A 2 -9.86 -23.47 4.28
N LYS A 3 -8.60 -23.84 4.51
CA LYS A 3 -7.52 -22.86 4.66
C LYS A 3 -7.41 -22.13 3.32
N LEU A 4 -7.73 -20.83 3.29
CA LEU A 4 -7.54 -20.01 2.09
C LEU A 4 -6.05 -20.05 1.74
N VAL A 5 -5.70 -20.67 0.62
CA VAL A 5 -4.30 -20.80 0.19
C VAL A 5 -3.93 -19.52 -0.53
N TRP A 6 -3.20 -18.64 0.15
CA TRP A 6 -2.64 -17.45 -0.48
C TRP A 6 -1.43 -17.84 -1.34
N PRO A 7 -1.27 -17.26 -2.54
CA PRO A 7 -0.06 -17.45 -3.34
C PRO A 7 1.16 -16.88 -2.60
N SER A 8 2.36 -17.17 -3.11
CA SER A 8 3.56 -16.49 -2.61
C SER A 8 3.43 -14.98 -2.80
N TYR A 9 4.03 -14.20 -1.89
CA TYR A 9 3.92 -12.74 -1.91
C TYR A 9 4.28 -12.17 -3.29
N ALA A 10 5.40 -12.61 -3.86
CA ALA A 10 5.88 -12.15 -5.17
C ALA A 10 4.87 -12.39 -6.29
N VAL A 11 4.25 -13.58 -6.33
CA VAL A 11 3.25 -13.91 -7.36
C VAL A 11 1.99 -13.07 -7.20
N GLY A 12 1.44 -12.98 -5.99
CA GLY A 12 0.22 -12.21 -5.78
C GLY A 12 0.42 -10.70 -5.94
N ALA A 13 1.53 -10.15 -5.44
CA ALA A 13 1.89 -8.74 -5.62
C ALA A 13 2.11 -8.40 -7.11
N GLY A 14 2.81 -9.28 -7.85
CA GLY A 14 3.00 -9.14 -9.29
C GLY A 14 1.68 -9.16 -10.05
N ALA A 15 0.77 -10.08 -9.72
CA ALA A 15 -0.55 -10.14 -10.33
C ALA A 15 -1.37 -8.86 -10.06
N VAL A 16 -1.38 -8.38 -8.81
CA VAL A 16 -2.09 -7.15 -8.42
C VAL A 16 -1.54 -5.94 -9.18
N LEU A 17 -0.22 -5.80 -9.29
CA LEU A 17 0.40 -4.73 -10.06
C LEU A 17 0.06 -4.82 -11.55
N ALA A 18 0.15 -6.00 -12.14
CA ALA A 18 -0.16 -6.21 -13.56
C ALA A 18 -1.61 -5.83 -13.88
N VAL A 19 -2.56 -6.27 -13.04
CA VAL A 19 -3.98 -5.92 -13.18
C VAL A 19 -4.19 -4.42 -13.02
N SER A 20 -3.58 -3.81 -12.01
CA SER A 20 -3.70 -2.37 -11.75
C SER A 20 -3.17 -1.52 -12.91
N LEU A 21 -1.96 -1.81 -13.39
CA LEU A 21 -1.36 -1.09 -14.50
C LEU A 21 -2.10 -1.34 -15.82
N GLY A 22 -2.59 -2.57 -16.05
CA GLY A 22 -3.47 -2.87 -17.17
C GLY A 22 -4.75 -2.04 -17.15
N ALA A 23 -5.42 -1.96 -15.99
CA ALA A 23 -6.60 -1.12 -15.80
C ALA A 23 -6.28 0.37 -16.01
N ALA A 24 -5.14 0.85 -15.51
CA ALA A 24 -4.67 2.22 -15.73
C ALA A 24 -4.52 2.52 -17.23
N LEU A 25 -3.83 1.65 -17.98
CA LEU A 25 -3.62 1.80 -19.42
C LEU A 25 -4.95 1.85 -20.18
N VAL A 26 -5.91 1.00 -19.83
CA VAL A 26 -7.26 1.03 -20.43
C VAL A 26 -7.96 2.36 -20.11
N ALA A 27 -7.96 2.78 -18.85
CA ALA A 27 -8.64 4.01 -18.43
C ALA A 27 -8.08 5.26 -19.12
N TYR A 28 -6.76 5.39 -19.21
CA TYR A 28 -6.12 6.52 -19.89
C TYR A 28 -6.18 6.40 -21.41
N GLY A 29 -6.02 5.20 -21.96
CA GLY A 29 -6.07 4.95 -23.40
C GLY A 29 -7.44 5.20 -24.01
N LEU A 30 -8.51 4.97 -23.26
CA LEU A 30 -9.89 5.28 -23.65
C LEU A 30 -10.32 6.71 -23.31
N GLY A 31 -9.44 7.52 -22.70
CA GLY A 31 -9.77 8.90 -22.31
C GLY A 31 -10.79 9.01 -21.17
N LEU A 32 -10.98 7.95 -20.36
CA LEU A 32 -11.88 7.97 -19.20
C LEU A 32 -11.33 8.87 -18.07
N LEU A 33 -10.02 9.07 -18.04
CA LEU A 33 -9.31 9.91 -17.07
C LEU A 33 -8.28 10.78 -17.79
N THR A 34 -8.10 12.03 -17.35
CA THR A 34 -6.97 12.86 -17.78
C THR A 34 -5.70 12.39 -17.08
N PHE A 35 -4.67 12.02 -17.85
CA PHE A 35 -3.41 11.60 -17.27
C PHE A 35 -2.68 12.75 -16.58
N LYS A 36 -2.25 12.51 -15.33
CA LYS A 36 -1.30 13.33 -14.59
C LYS A 36 -0.26 12.41 -13.98
N ALA A 37 1.00 12.82 -13.98
CA ALA A 37 2.10 11.99 -13.46
C ALA A 37 1.86 11.52 -12.02
N ILE A 38 1.22 12.35 -11.19
CA ILE A 38 0.87 12.01 -9.80
C ILE A 38 -0.10 10.82 -9.69
N HIS A 39 -0.88 10.50 -10.71
CA HIS A 39 -1.77 9.34 -10.70
C HIS A 39 -1.01 8.01 -10.73
N LEU A 40 0.24 8.00 -11.19
CA LEU A 40 1.08 6.79 -11.18
C LEU A 40 1.28 6.28 -9.75
N LEU A 41 1.36 7.17 -8.75
CA LEU A 41 1.48 6.77 -7.36
C LEU A 41 0.24 5.97 -6.91
N ALA A 42 -0.96 6.45 -7.23
CA ALA A 42 -2.20 5.75 -6.89
C ALA A 42 -2.33 4.40 -7.61
N TRP A 43 -2.05 4.35 -8.91
CA TRP A 43 -2.15 3.11 -9.70
C TRP A 43 -1.08 2.08 -9.30
N PHE A 44 0.12 2.51 -8.91
CA PHE A 44 1.16 1.58 -8.51
C PHE A 44 1.02 1.16 -7.04
N PHE A 45 1.00 2.13 -6.13
CA PHE A 45 1.09 1.86 -4.70
C PHE A 45 -0.26 1.58 -4.04
N GLY A 46 -1.39 1.97 -4.63
CA GLY A 46 -2.71 1.77 -4.02
C GLY A 46 -3.05 0.29 -3.91
N PRO A 47 -3.23 -0.42 -5.04
CA PRO A 47 -3.57 -1.85 -5.02
C PRO A 47 -2.46 -2.70 -4.39
N LEU A 48 -1.19 -2.38 -4.67
CA LEU A 48 -0.05 -3.08 -4.08
C LEU A 48 -0.03 -2.92 -2.56
N GLY A 49 -0.19 -1.70 -2.04
CA GLY A 49 -0.20 -1.43 -0.61
C GLY A 49 -1.34 -2.14 0.12
N ILE A 50 -2.55 -2.15 -0.46
CA ILE A 50 -3.69 -2.90 0.07
C ILE A 50 -3.39 -4.40 0.10
N TYR A 51 -2.86 -4.96 -0.99
CA TYR A 51 -2.50 -6.38 -1.04
C TYR A 51 -1.42 -6.73 -0.01
N THR A 52 -0.36 -5.93 0.09
CA THR A 52 0.73 -6.14 1.03
C THR A 52 0.25 -6.07 2.48
N LEU A 53 -0.63 -5.12 2.81
CA LEU A 53 -1.25 -5.03 4.13
C LEU A 53 -2.12 -6.25 4.42
N ALA A 54 -3.01 -6.64 3.50
CA ALA A 54 -3.86 -7.82 3.64
C ALA A 54 -3.04 -9.11 3.81
N TYR A 55 -1.98 -9.27 3.03
CA TYR A 55 -1.07 -10.41 3.13
C TYR A 55 -0.40 -10.49 4.50
N GLY A 56 0.06 -9.36 5.05
CA GLY A 56 0.65 -9.28 6.39
C GLY A 56 -0.34 -9.58 7.53
N LEU A 57 -1.62 -9.26 7.36
CA LEU A 57 -2.67 -9.58 8.33
C LEU A 57 -3.03 -11.07 8.35
N VAL A 58 -3.02 -11.72 7.19
CA VAL A 58 -3.46 -13.11 7.04
C VAL A 58 -2.33 -14.12 7.28
N LYS A 59 -1.12 -13.88 6.78
CA LYS A 59 -0.01 -14.84 6.96
C LYS A 59 0.64 -14.67 8.34
N ALA A 60 1.06 -15.80 8.93
CA ALA A 60 1.69 -15.80 10.26
C ALA A 60 3.14 -15.26 10.26
N GLY A 61 3.86 -15.38 9.15
CA GLY A 61 5.28 -14.98 9.04
C GLY A 61 5.47 -13.50 8.69
N GLU A 62 6.43 -12.86 9.35
CA GLU A 62 6.88 -11.47 9.11
C GLU A 62 5.76 -10.42 9.03
N LYS A 63 4.69 -10.59 9.83
CA LYS A 63 3.50 -9.70 9.81
C LYS A 63 3.85 -8.22 9.85
N VAL A 64 4.77 -7.84 10.75
CA VAL A 64 5.18 -6.45 10.95
C VAL A 64 5.79 -5.86 9.68
N TYR A 65 6.64 -6.61 8.98
CA TYR A 65 7.28 -6.16 7.74
C TYR A 65 6.25 -5.84 6.66
N TYR A 66 5.32 -6.76 6.40
CA TYR A 66 4.29 -6.56 5.38
C TYR A 66 3.31 -5.44 5.77
N ILE A 67 2.91 -5.35 7.04
CA ILE A 67 2.03 -4.27 7.50
C ILE A 67 2.71 -2.91 7.34
N PHE A 68 3.97 -2.81 7.73
CA PHE A 68 4.77 -1.59 7.62
C PHE A 68 4.86 -1.09 6.17
N TRP A 69 5.27 -1.98 5.26
CA TRP A 69 5.37 -1.63 3.84
C TRP A 69 4.01 -1.37 3.19
N GLY A 70 2.97 -2.12 3.56
CA GLY A 70 1.60 -1.89 3.09
C GLY A 70 1.09 -0.49 3.45
N LEU A 71 1.32 -0.03 4.68
CA LEU A 71 0.95 1.30 5.13
C LEU A 71 1.71 2.41 4.39
N ILE A 72 3.02 2.24 4.19
CA ILE A 72 3.82 3.20 3.41
C ILE A 72 3.27 3.34 1.98
N MET A 73 2.97 2.22 1.33
CA MET A 73 2.46 2.24 -0.04
C MET A 73 1.06 2.85 -0.13
N ILE A 74 0.15 2.50 0.79
CA ILE A 74 -1.18 3.14 0.86
C ILE A 74 -1.03 4.66 1.04
N PHE A 75 -0.12 5.09 1.89
CA PHE A 75 0.14 6.52 2.06
C PHE A 75 0.63 7.19 0.78
N LEU A 76 1.60 6.59 0.07
CA LEU A 76 2.08 7.11 -1.21
C LEU A 76 0.94 7.22 -2.23
N ALA A 77 0.01 6.26 -2.24
CA ALA A 77 -1.16 6.30 -3.10
C ALA A 77 -2.12 7.46 -2.73
N LEU A 78 -2.27 7.76 -1.44
CA LEU A 78 -3.11 8.85 -0.94
C LEU A 78 -2.54 10.25 -1.22
N LEU A 79 -1.25 10.37 -1.54
CA LEU A 79 -0.68 11.64 -2.01
C LEU A 79 -1.33 12.14 -3.30
N THR A 80 -1.81 11.23 -4.15
CA THR A 80 -2.50 11.57 -5.39
C THR A 80 -3.80 12.36 -5.12
N PRO A 81 -4.82 11.81 -4.43
CA PRO A 81 -6.04 12.57 -4.14
C PRO A 81 -5.77 13.78 -3.23
N ALA A 82 -4.82 13.69 -2.29
CA ALA A 82 -4.47 14.83 -1.43
C ALA A 82 -3.95 16.03 -2.24
N HIS A 83 -3.08 15.78 -3.23
CA HIS A 83 -2.61 16.82 -4.13
C HIS A 83 -3.75 17.36 -5.01
N LEU A 84 -4.60 16.49 -5.57
CA LEU A 84 -5.67 16.92 -6.46
C LEU A 84 -6.76 17.74 -5.75
N LEU A 85 -6.99 17.47 -4.46
CA LEU A 85 -7.97 18.17 -3.62
C LEU A 85 -7.39 19.40 -2.89
N GLY A 86 -6.10 19.70 -3.08
CA GLY A 86 -5.44 20.84 -2.43
C GLY A 86 -5.26 20.67 -0.91
N TRP A 87 -5.24 19.42 -0.42
CA TRP A 87 -5.07 19.15 1.00
C TRP A 87 -3.64 19.44 1.47
N PRO A 88 -3.46 19.89 2.73
CA PRO A 88 -2.14 20.22 3.26
C PRO A 88 -1.31 18.94 3.44
N LEU A 89 -0.34 18.71 2.54
CA LEU A 89 0.46 17.46 2.47
C LEU A 89 1.36 17.24 3.70
N LEU A 90 1.89 18.31 4.30
CA LEU A 90 2.84 18.23 5.43
C LEU A 90 2.21 17.56 6.67
N PRO A 91 1.03 17.96 7.16
CA PRO A 91 0.33 17.27 8.25
C PRO A 91 0.11 15.78 8.00
N PHE A 92 -0.28 15.39 6.77
CA PHE A 92 -0.46 13.97 6.43
C PHE A 92 0.85 13.18 6.52
N ALA A 93 1.94 13.74 6.00
CA ALA A 93 3.27 13.15 6.14
C ALA A 93 3.68 12.99 7.61
N GLY A 94 3.41 14.01 8.44
CA GLY A 94 3.63 13.94 9.89
C GLY A 94 2.86 12.80 10.56
N ILE A 95 1.58 12.64 10.25
CA ILE A 95 0.74 11.55 10.79
C ILE A 95 1.31 10.19 10.39
N LEU A 96 1.76 10.02 9.14
CA LEU A 96 2.36 8.77 8.71
C LEU A 96 3.65 8.46 9.47
N ILE A 97 4.54 9.44 9.60
CA ILE A 97 5.80 9.28 10.33
C ILE A 97 5.52 8.85 11.77
N LEU A 98 4.52 9.45 12.41
CA LEU A 98 4.10 9.06 13.77
C LEU A 98 3.55 7.63 13.82
N LEU A 99 2.75 7.21 12.84
CA LEU A 99 2.22 5.84 12.77
C LEU A 99 3.34 4.81 12.58
N ILE A 100 4.27 5.09 11.67
CA ILE A 100 5.46 4.26 11.38
C ILE A 100 6.34 4.17 12.63
N ALA A 101 6.67 5.30 13.25
CA ALA A 101 7.47 5.33 14.47
C ALA A 101 6.80 4.54 15.59
N SER A 102 5.48 4.70 15.76
CA SER A 102 4.71 3.97 16.77
C SER A 102 4.75 2.45 16.53
N LEU A 103 4.55 2.01 15.27
CA LEU A 103 4.65 0.59 14.91
C LEU A 103 6.05 0.02 15.12
N ALA A 104 7.09 0.78 14.79
CA ALA A 104 8.47 0.38 15.01
C ALA A 104 8.78 0.20 16.50
N VAL A 105 8.32 1.12 17.36
CA VAL A 105 8.48 1.01 18.82
C VAL A 105 7.71 -0.20 19.36
N ILE A 106 6.47 -0.41 18.94
CA ILE A 106 5.67 -1.58 19.35
C ILE A 106 6.38 -2.88 18.95
N ALA A 107 6.89 -2.96 17.72
CA ALA A 107 7.61 -4.13 17.23
C ALA A 107 8.90 -4.40 18.02
N TYR A 108 9.68 -3.35 18.32
CA TYR A 108 10.88 -3.45 19.13
C TYR A 108 10.57 -3.97 20.54
N LEU A 109 9.52 -3.44 21.17
CA LEU A 109 9.10 -3.86 22.51
C LEU A 109 8.54 -5.28 22.54
N ALA A 110 7.81 -5.69 21.50
CA ALA A 110 7.27 -7.04 21.37
C ALA A 110 8.39 -8.09 21.18
N GLY A 111 9.41 -7.78 20.38
CA GLY A 111 10.57 -8.65 20.18
C GLY A 111 11.46 -8.81 21.42
N ARG A 112 11.39 -7.87 22.37
CA ARG A 112 12.13 -7.93 23.65
C ARG A 112 11.48 -8.81 24.72
N ARG A 113 10.22 -9.24 24.52
CA ARG A 113 9.45 -10.07 25.46
C ARG A 113 9.47 -11.57 25.14
N SER A 114 10.13 -11.97 24.06
CA SER A 114 10.39 -13.37 23.70
C SER A 114 11.83 -13.73 24.03
#